data_AF-A0A0B6YDY9-F1
#
_entry.id   AF-A0A0B6YDY9-F1
#
_cell.length_a   1.000
_cell.length_b   1.000
_cell.length_c   1.000
_cell.angle_alpha   90.00
_cell.angle_beta   90.00
_cell.angle_gamma   90.00
#
_symmetry.space_group_name_H-M   'P 1'
#
loop_
_entity.id
_entity.type
_entity.pdbx_description
1 polymer ?
#
loop_
_entity_poly.entity_id
_entity_poly.type
_entity_poly.pdbx_seq_one_letter_code
_entity_poly.pdbx_strand_id
1 'polypeptide(L)' 'ASRLSLSANQVLSRSKHTLPDLSYDYNALEPVISSEIMQLHHSKHHATYVNNLNQVEEKVAEANGKGDIK' A
#
# COMPACT_ATOMS: atom_id res chain seq x y z
N ALA A 1 -4.75 42.31 7.88
CA ALA A 1 -5.44 41.37 8.77
C ALA A 1 -5.03 39.94 8.39
N SER A 2 -4.71 39.12 9.39
CA SER A 2 -4.46 37.67 9.40
C SER A 2 -3.47 37.05 8.41
N ARG A 3 -2.25 36.86 8.91
CA ARG A 3 -1.33 35.80 8.47
C ARG A 3 -1.95 34.45 8.84
N LEU A 4 -2.16 33.56 7.86
CA LEU A 4 -2.45 32.15 8.15
C LEU A 4 -1.20 31.53 8.77
N SER A 5 -1.26 31.24 10.07
CA SER A 5 -0.32 30.35 10.74
C SER A 5 -0.64 28.91 10.36
N LEU A 6 0.07 28.34 9.40
CA LEU A 6 0.07 26.88 9.23
C LEU A 6 0.85 26.27 10.40
N SER A 7 0.13 25.56 11.25
CA SER A 7 0.71 24.71 12.30
C SER A 7 1.57 23.62 11.66
N ALA A 8 2.82 23.49 12.10
CA ALA A 8 3.84 22.58 11.58
C ALA A 8 3.56 21.07 11.85
N ASN A 9 2.32 20.71 12.22
CA ASN A 9 1.97 19.38 12.73
C ASN A 9 0.92 18.61 11.94
N GLN A 10 0.57 19.03 10.71
CA GLN A 10 -0.09 18.10 9.78
C GLN A 10 0.95 17.19 9.15
N VAL A 11 1.41 16.21 9.92
CA VAL A 11 2.02 15.01 9.34
C VAL A 11 0.95 14.40 8.44
N LEU A 12 1.23 14.34 7.14
CA LEU A 12 0.39 13.67 6.16
C LEU A 12 0.14 12.23 6.65
N SER A 13 -1.05 11.96 7.20
CA SER A 13 -1.44 10.60 7.56
C SER A 13 -1.53 9.79 6.26
N ARG A 14 -0.55 8.91 6.03
CA ARG A 14 -0.61 7.97 4.90
C ARG A 14 -1.76 7.01 5.15
N SER A 15 -2.73 6.99 4.23
CA SER A 15 -3.79 5.96 4.24
C SER A 15 -3.19 4.58 3.96
N LYS A 16 -3.84 3.50 4.42
CA LYS A 16 -3.41 2.14 4.13
C LYS A 16 -3.29 1.92 2.63
N HIS A 17 -2.24 1.22 2.21
CA HIS A 17 -2.06 0.82 0.82
C HIS A 17 -3.14 -0.17 0.42
N THR A 18 -3.59 -0.09 -0.83
CA THR A 18 -4.62 -0.96 -1.40
C THR A 18 -4.09 -1.67 -2.63
N LEU A 19 -4.56 -2.89 -2.87
CA LEU A 19 -4.30 -3.60 -4.12
C LEU A 19 -5.00 -2.85 -5.26
N PRO A 20 -4.29 -2.36 -6.28
CA PRO A 20 -4.92 -1.67 -7.39
C PRO A 20 -5.67 -2.66 -8.28
N ASP A 21 -6.87 -2.29 -8.71
CA ASP A 21 -7.59 -3.08 -9.71
C ASP A 21 -6.85 -3.02 -11.06
N LEU A 22 -6.91 -4.13 -11.80
CA LEU A 22 -6.42 -4.15 -13.18
C LEU A 22 -7.38 -3.38 -14.09
N SER A 23 -6.84 -2.59 -15.02
CA SER A 23 -7.63 -1.89 -16.04
C SER A 23 -8.09 -2.79 -17.19
N TYR A 24 -7.80 -4.09 -17.10
CA TYR A 24 -8.07 -5.10 -18.11
C TYR A 24 -8.35 -6.47 -17.47
N ASP A 25 -9.01 -7.34 -18.21
CA ASP A 25 -9.32 -8.72 -17.77
C ASP A 25 -8.06 -9.58 -17.69
N TYR A 26 -8.07 -10.61 -16.83
CA TYR A 26 -6.91 -11.48 -16.62
C TYR A 26 -6.38 -12.18 -17.88
N ASN A 27 -7.25 -12.44 -18.86
CA ASN A 27 -6.89 -13.07 -20.13
C ASN A 27 -6.48 -12.09 -21.23
N ALA A 28 -6.48 -10.78 -20.98
CA ALA A 28 -6.20 -9.76 -22.00
C ALA A 28 -4.79 -9.84 -22.61
N LEU A 29 -3.88 -10.56 -21.95
CA LEU A 29 -2.47 -10.72 -22.35
C LEU A 29 -2.17 -12.09 -22.99
N GLU A 30 -3.19 -12.91 -23.23
CA GLU A 30 -3.01 -14.19 -23.92
C GLU A 30 -2.68 -13.98 -25.42
N PRO A 31 -1.91 -14.89 -26.04
CA PRO A 31 -1.31 -16.10 -25.46
C PRO A 31 0.06 -15.86 -24.80
N VAL A 32 0.52 -14.60 -24.71
CA VAL A 32 1.87 -14.27 -24.23
C VAL A 32 2.00 -14.51 -22.72
N ILE A 33 0.95 -14.18 -21.97
CA ILE A 33 0.85 -14.45 -20.53
C ILE A 33 -0.49 -15.13 -20.28
N SER A 34 -0.48 -16.27 -19.59
CA SER A 34 -1.72 -17.00 -19.29
C SER A 34 -2.58 -16.27 -18.28
N SER A 35 -3.90 -16.39 -18.44
CA SER A 35 -4.88 -15.84 -17.48
C SER A 35 -4.66 -16.35 -16.05
N GLU A 36 -4.30 -17.63 -15.89
CA GLU A 36 -4.00 -18.24 -14.59
C GLU A 36 -2.81 -17.57 -13.90
N ILE A 37 -1.74 -17.28 -14.65
CA ILE A 37 -0.56 -16.56 -14.11
C ILE A 37 -0.97 -15.15 -13.69
N MET A 38 -1.75 -14.43 -14.51
CA MET A 38 -2.20 -13.09 -14.17
C MET A 38 -3.08 -13.07 -12.91
N GLN A 39 -3.98 -14.04 -12.76
CA GLN A 39 -4.81 -14.18 -11.57
C GLN A 39 -3.98 -14.49 -10.32
N LEU A 40 -3.04 -15.44 -10.41
CA LEU A 40 -2.16 -15.79 -9.30
C LEU A 40 -1.26 -14.62 -8.91
N HIS A 41 -0.66 -13.95 -9.89
CA HIS A 41 0.24 -12.82 -9.69
C HIS A 41 -0.46 -11.65 -9.00
N HIS A 42 -1.63 -11.25 -9.50
CA HIS A 42 -2.36 -10.13 -8.93
C HIS A 42 -2.99 -10.46 -7.58
N SER A 43 -3.82 -11.52 -7.52
CA SER A 43 -4.65 -11.80 -6.34
C SER A 43 -3.89 -12.42 -5.17
N LYS A 44 -2.72 -13.02 -5.41
CA LYS A 44 -1.88 -13.61 -4.36
C LYS A 44 -0.60 -12.80 -4.16
N HIS A 45 0.28 -12.76 -5.15
CA HIS A 45 1.62 -12.20 -4.95
C HIS A 45 1.59 -10.69 -4.67
N HIS A 46 0.90 -9.91 -5.50
CA HIS A 46 0.76 -8.46 -5.26
C HIS A 46 -0.05 -8.18 -3.99
N ALA A 47 -1.15 -8.89 -3.78
CA ALA A 47 -1.95 -8.77 -2.55
C ALA A 47 -1.12 -9.02 -1.28
N THR A 48 -0.23 -10.02 -1.29
CA THR A 48 0.69 -10.29 -0.18
C THR A 48 1.64 -9.12 0.07
N TYR A 49 2.21 -8.51 -0.96
CA TYR A 49 3.09 -7.34 -0.77
C TYR A 49 2.35 -6.16 -0.13
N VAL A 50 1.15 -5.84 -0.63
CA VAL A 50 0.31 -4.77 -0.06
C VAL A 50 0.00 -5.03 1.41
N ASN A 51 -0.44 -6.25 1.74
CA ASN A 51 -0.79 -6.62 3.11
C ASN A 51 0.42 -6.57 4.05
N ASN A 52 1.57 -7.09 3.61
CA ASN A 52 2.77 -7.11 4.44
C ASN A 52 3.35 -5.71 4.65
N LEU A 53 3.29 -4.84 3.64
CA LEU A 53 3.68 -3.44 3.78
C LEU A 53 2.85 -2.74 4.85
N ASN A 54 1.52 -2.84 4.77
CA ASN A 54 0.62 -2.27 5.78
C ASN A 54 0.92 -2.79 7.19
N GLN A 55 1.15 -4.11 7.34
CA GLN A 55 1.50 -4.71 8.63
C GLN A 55 2.83 -4.19 9.20
N VAL A 56 3.84 -3.98 8.35
CA VAL A 56 5.13 -3.45 8.77
C VAL A 56 5.00 -1.98 9.16
N GLU A 57 4.27 -1.17 8.39
CA GLU A 57 4.03 0.23 8.72
C GLU A 57 3.30 0.40 10.06
N GLU A 58 2.30 -0.46 10.36
CA GLU A 58 1.64 -0.49 11.67
C GLU A 58 2.62 -0.83 12.80
N LYS A 59 3.46 -1.87 12.61
CA LYS A 59 4.46 -2.26 13.61
C LYS A 59 5.52 -1.19 13.83
N VAL A 60 5.94 -0.48 12.77
CA VAL A 60 6.87 0.64 12.88
C VAL A 60 6.22 1.79 13.63
N ALA A 61 4.96 2.13 13.33
CA ALA A 61 4.25 3.17 14.07
C ALA A 61 4.10 2.82 15.57
N GLU A 62 3.82 1.55 15.89
CA GLU A 62 3.78 1.06 17.27
C GLU A 62 5.15 1.16 17.97
N ALA A 63 6.22 0.70 17.32
CA ALA A 63 7.58 0.79 17.85
C ALA A 63 8.01 2.26 18.09
N ASN A 64 7.65 3.15 17.16
CA ASN A 64 7.88 4.59 17.30
C ASN A 64 7.13 5.18 18.51
N GLY A 65 5.87 4.78 18.71
CA GLY A 65 5.08 5.23 19.86
C GLY A 65 5.62 4.73 21.21
N LYS A 66 6.30 3.59 21.23
CA LYS A 66 6.94 3.02 22.44
C LYS A 66 8.38 3.51 22.67
N GLY A 67 9.01 4.11 21.67
CA GLY A 67 10.45 4.43 21.72
C GLY A 67 11.34 3.20 21.56
N ASP A 68 10.83 2.11 20.96
CA ASP A 68 11.55 0.86 20.73
C ASP A 68 12.43 0.90 19.46
N ILE A 69 12.39 2.01 18.73
CA ILE A 69 13.29 2.34 17.62
C ILE A 69 14.58 2.96 18.16
N LYS A 70 15.73 2.39 17.75
CA LYS A 70 17.06 2.93 18.02
C LYS A 70 17.47 4.00 17.01
#